data_AF-A0A971N0E0-F1
#
_entry.id   AF-A0A971N0E0-F1
#
_cell.length_a   1.000
_cell.length_b   1.000
_cell.length_c   1.000
_cell.angle_alpha   90.00
_cell.angle_beta   90.00
_cell.angle_gamma   90.00
#
_symmetry.space_group_name_H-M   'P 1'
#
loop_
_entity.id
_entity.type
_entity.pdbx_description
1 polymer ?
#
loop_
_entity_poly.entity_id
_entity_poly.type
_entity_poly.pdbx_seq_one_letter_code
_entity_poly.pdbx_strand_id
1 'polypeptide(L)'
;MERTVAFLLIRVALVAGLVFYLYRDARSRDYTPLMWAFMPVIILFTPGLGGAIIAALLLFVIYILSRPKGELAACPHCKKKIHTILAFCPFCRQSVKKECLHCHDIVEWEAERCPHCGSTNLTKS
;
A
#
# COMPACT_ATOMS: atom_id res chain seq x y z
N MET A 1 -31.29 -24.28 -1.41
CA MET A 1 -30.50 -23.80 -0.25
C MET A 1 -29.00 -23.95 -0.49
N GLU A 2 -28.52 -25.13 -0.87
CA GLU A 2 -27.08 -25.40 -1.08
C GLU A 2 -26.39 -24.47 -2.08
N ARG A 3 -27.00 -24.21 -3.25
CA ARG A 3 -26.43 -23.28 -4.26
C ARG A 3 -26.29 -21.85 -3.75
N THR A 4 -27.30 -21.35 -3.02
CA THR A 4 -27.27 -19.99 -2.46
C THR A 4 -26.18 -19.85 -1.41
N VAL A 5 -26.05 -20.84 -0.53
CA VAL A 5 -24.99 -20.88 0.48
C VAL A 5 -23.61 -20.94 -0.20
N ALA A 6 -23.44 -21.79 -1.21
CA ALA A 6 -22.20 -21.87 -1.97
C ALA A 6 -21.82 -20.52 -2.63
N PHE A 7 -22.79 -19.84 -3.26
CA PHE A 7 -22.55 -18.52 -3.85
C PHE A 7 -22.18 -17.45 -2.82
N LEU A 8 -22.79 -17.48 -1.63
CA LEU A 8 -22.45 -16.58 -0.55
C LEU A 8 -21.03 -16.83 -0.01
N LEU A 9 -20.65 -18.10 0.19
CA LEU A 9 -19.30 -18.45 0.63
C LEU A 9 -18.23 -18.01 -0.37
N ILE A 10 -18.46 -18.22 -1.67
CA ILE A 10 -17.55 -17.78 -2.74
C ILE A 10 -17.39 -16.25 -2.70
N ARG A 11 -18.48 -15.50 -2.52
CA ARG A 11 -18.43 -14.04 -2.42
C ARG A 11 -17.66 -13.57 -1.21
N VAL A 12 -17.91 -14.15 -0.04
CA VAL A 12 -17.19 -13.80 1.19
C VAL A 12 -15.70 -14.06 1.04
N ALA A 13 -15.32 -15.21 0.48
CA ALA A 13 -13.91 -15.53 0.23
C ALA A 13 -13.25 -14.54 -0.76
N LEU A 14 -13.94 -14.21 -1.86
CA LEU A 14 -13.46 -13.23 -2.83
C LEU A 14 -13.27 -11.85 -2.20
N VAL A 15 -14.27 -11.38 -1.45
CA VAL A 15 -14.23 -10.07 -0.78
C VAL A 15 -13.12 -10.07 0.26
N ALA A 16 -13.02 -11.08 1.12
CA ALA A 16 -11.96 -11.15 2.13
C ALA A 16 -10.56 -11.12 1.52
N GLY A 17 -10.34 -11.86 0.42
CA GLY A 17 -9.08 -11.84 -0.32
C GLY A 17 -8.77 -10.46 -0.90
N LEU A 18 -9.77 -9.79 -1.49
CA LEU A 18 -9.62 -8.46 -2.06
C LEU A 18 -9.34 -7.40 -0.98
N VAL A 19 -10.08 -7.43 0.14
CA VAL A 19 -9.85 -6.57 1.30
C VAL A 19 -8.41 -6.73 1.82
N PHE A 20 -7.96 -7.97 2.02
CA PHE A 20 -6.62 -8.25 2.51
C PHE A 20 -5.55 -7.71 1.55
N TYR A 21 -5.70 -7.96 0.25
CA TYR A 21 -4.78 -7.47 -0.77
C TYR A 21 -4.72 -5.94 -0.81
N LEU A 22 -5.88 -5.29 -0.92
CA LEU A 22 -5.97 -3.83 -1.03
C LEU A 22 -5.47 -3.15 0.24
N TYR A 23 -5.83 -3.64 1.43
CA TYR A 23 -5.32 -3.10 2.69
C TYR A 23 -3.79 -3.16 2.74
N ARG A 24 -3.21 -4.32 2.41
CA ARG A 24 -1.77 -4.54 2.49
C ARG A 24 -0.99 -3.68 1.49
N ASP A 25 -1.46 -3.57 0.24
CA ASP A 25 -0.82 -2.73 -0.78
C ASP A 25 -1.06 -1.23 -0.53
N ALA A 26 -2.25 -0.83 -0.09
CA ALA A 26 -2.52 0.57 0.24
C ALA A 26 -1.69 0.99 1.46
N ARG A 27 -1.51 0.10 2.45
CA ARG A 27 -0.70 0.40 3.64
C ARG A 27 0.78 0.54 3.30
N SER A 28 1.32 -0.24 2.35
CA SER A 28 2.72 -0.09 1.93
C SER A 28 2.98 1.21 1.16
N ARG A 29 1.93 1.80 0.56
CA ARG A 29 1.97 3.06 -0.19
C ARG A 29 1.46 4.27 0.58
N ASP A 30 1.07 4.07 1.85
CA ASP A 30 0.38 5.04 2.70
C ASP A 30 -0.85 5.70 2.02
N TYR A 31 -1.55 4.93 1.18
CA TYR A 31 -2.65 5.42 0.34
C TYR A 31 -4.01 5.13 0.98
N THR A 32 -4.34 5.80 2.08
CA THR A 32 -5.66 5.69 2.75
C THR A 32 -6.16 4.24 2.94
N PRO A 33 -5.38 3.36 3.61
CA PRO A 33 -5.57 1.91 3.54
C PRO A 33 -6.91 1.40 4.05
N LEU A 34 -7.51 2.06 5.05
CA LEU A 34 -8.80 1.65 5.59
C LEU A 34 -9.95 1.88 4.60
N MET A 35 -9.93 2.99 3.86
CA MET A 35 -10.95 3.28 2.85
C MET A 35 -11.00 2.18 1.79
N TRP A 36 -9.85 1.84 1.21
CA TRP A 36 -9.74 0.78 0.20
C TRP A 36 -10.01 -0.63 0.74
N ALA A 37 -9.78 -0.85 2.03
CA ALA A 37 -10.13 -2.11 2.69
C ALA A 37 -11.64 -2.28 2.88
N PHE A 38 -12.40 -1.21 3.13
CA PHE A 38 -13.85 -1.32 3.34
C PHE A 38 -14.66 -1.30 2.03
N MET A 39 -14.17 -0.66 0.97
CA MET A 39 -14.89 -0.55 -0.32
C MET A 39 -15.35 -1.90 -0.91
N PRO A 40 -14.55 -3.00 -0.90
CA PRO A 40 -14.98 -4.30 -1.39
C PRO A 40 -16.20 -4.89 -0.68
N VAL A 41 -16.54 -4.46 0.54
CA VAL A 41 -17.69 -4.99 1.30
C VAL A 41 -19.01 -4.74 0.55
N ILE A 42 -19.09 -3.68 -0.26
CA ILE A 42 -20.25 -3.35 -1.10
C ILE A 42 -20.57 -4.50 -2.07
N ILE A 43 -19.57 -5.28 -2.50
CA ILE A 43 -19.73 -6.39 -3.45
C ILE A 43 -20.60 -7.52 -2.88
N LEU A 44 -20.69 -7.66 -1.55
CA LEU A 44 -21.55 -8.65 -0.91
C LEU A 44 -23.04 -8.41 -1.20
N PHE A 45 -23.42 -7.14 -1.39
CA PHE A 45 -24.80 -6.72 -1.64
C PHE A 45 -25.17 -6.72 -3.13
N THR A 46 -24.22 -6.96 -4.03
CA THR A 46 -24.47 -6.97 -5.47
C THR A 46 -25.28 -8.21 -5.88
N PRO A 47 -26.37 -8.06 -6.66
CA PRO A 47 -27.14 -9.19 -7.15
C PRO A 47 -26.36 -9.99 -8.21
N GLY A 48 -26.44 -11.32 -8.11
CA GLY A 48 -25.78 -12.26 -9.05
C GLY A 48 -24.25 -12.35 -8.91
N LEU A 49 -23.67 -13.50 -9.24
CA LEU A 49 -22.21 -13.68 -9.21
C LEU A 49 -21.50 -12.84 -10.28
N GLY A 50 -22.08 -12.74 -11.47
CA GLY A 50 -21.51 -11.93 -12.55
C GLY A 50 -21.34 -10.46 -12.17
N GLY A 51 -22.37 -9.86 -11.55
CA GLY A 51 -22.31 -8.49 -11.05
C GLY A 51 -21.23 -8.30 -9.99
N ALA A 52 -21.09 -9.25 -9.07
CA ALA A 52 -20.05 -9.21 -8.03
C ALA A 52 -18.62 -9.25 -8.63
N ILE A 53 -18.39 -10.11 -9.64
CA ILE A 53 -17.10 -10.19 -10.34
C ILE A 53 -16.80 -8.90 -11.08
N ILE A 54 -17.77 -8.36 -11.84
CA ILE A 54 -17.60 -7.09 -12.57
C ILE A 54 -17.29 -5.95 -11.60
N ALA A 55 -18.04 -5.84 -10.50
CA ALA A 55 -17.79 -4.82 -9.48
C ALA A 55 -16.39 -4.95 -8.85
N ALA A 56 -15.95 -6.18 -8.55
CA ALA A 56 -14.60 -6.45 -8.04
C ALA A 56 -13.52 -6.01 -9.03
N LEU A 57 -13.68 -6.34 -10.32
CA LEU A 57 -12.74 -5.95 -11.37
C LEU A 57 -12.69 -4.44 -11.56
N LEU A 58 -13.85 -3.77 -11.60
CA LEU A 58 -13.92 -2.31 -11.72
C LEU A 58 -13.23 -1.63 -10.53
N LEU A 59 -13.52 -2.06 -9.30
CA LEU A 59 -12.88 -1.52 -8.10
C LEU A 59 -11.36 -1.74 -8.13
N PHE A 60 -10.92 -2.93 -8.54
CA PHE A 60 -9.51 -3.25 -8.66
C PHE A 60 -8.82 -2.37 -9.71
N VAL A 61 -9.43 -2.17 -10.89
CA VAL A 61 -8.91 -1.30 -11.94
C VAL A 61 -8.82 0.14 -11.45
N ILE A 62 -9.88 0.68 -10.83
CA ILE A 62 -9.88 2.03 -10.26
C ILE A 62 -8.75 2.19 -9.24
N TYR A 63 -8.60 1.23 -8.33
CA TYR A 63 -7.52 1.22 -7.34
C TYR A 63 -6.13 1.24 -7.99
N ILE A 64 -5.90 0.38 -8.99
CA ILE A 64 -4.60 0.33 -9.68
C ILE A 64 -4.32 1.65 -10.39
N LEU A 65 -5.32 2.29 -11.00
CA LEU A 65 -5.16 3.57 -11.68
C LEU A 65 -4.89 4.73 -10.70
N SER A 66 -5.58 4.75 -9.56
CA SER A 66 -5.51 5.86 -8.60
C SER A 66 -4.36 5.75 -7.60
N ARG A 67 -3.86 4.55 -7.31
CA ARG A 67 -2.78 4.36 -6.33
C ARG A 67 -1.46 5.00 -6.80
N PRO A 68 -0.62 5.51 -5.88
CA PRO A 68 0.71 6.03 -6.22
C PRO A 68 1.54 4.99 -6.97
N LYS A 69 2.16 5.42 -8.08
CA LYS A 69 3.05 4.58 -8.90
C LYS A 69 4.47 4.71 -8.39
N GLY A 70 5.22 3.61 -8.46
CA GLY A 70 6.59 3.55 -7.99
C GLY A 70 6.94 2.19 -7.41
N GLU A 71 8.22 2.04 -7.11
CA GLU A 71 8.81 0.82 -6.58
C GLU A 71 8.58 0.70 -5.07
N LEU A 72 8.58 -0.55 -4.60
CA LEU A 72 8.52 -0.86 -3.19
C LEU A 72 9.87 -1.40 -2.73
N ALA A 73 10.56 -0.67 -1.86
CA ALA A 73 11.79 -1.10 -1.23
C ALA A 73 11.53 -1.71 0.16
N ALA A 74 12.45 -2.53 0.64
CA ALA A 74 12.36 -3.06 1.99
C ALA A 74 12.78 -1.98 3.00
N CYS A 75 11.97 -1.76 4.03
CA CYS A 75 12.32 -0.86 5.13
C CYS A 75 13.58 -1.37 5.86
N PRO A 76 14.60 -0.54 6.13
CA PRO A 76 15.84 -0.95 6.78
C PRO A 76 15.61 -1.45 8.22
N HIS A 77 14.54 -1.00 8.88
CA HIS A 77 14.24 -1.35 10.26
C HIS A 77 13.38 -2.62 10.40
N CYS A 78 12.23 -2.66 9.71
CA CYS A 78 11.26 -3.76 9.87
C CYS A 78 11.18 -4.70 8.67
N LYS A 79 11.96 -4.47 7.60
CA LYS A 79 12.03 -5.28 6.36
C LYS A 79 10.73 -5.42 5.58
N LYS A 80 9.67 -4.71 5.96
CA LYS A 80 8.42 -4.65 5.19
C LYS A 80 8.60 -3.80 3.94
N LYS A 81 7.93 -4.20 2.86
CA LYS A 81 7.93 -3.46 1.60
C LYS A 81 7.14 -2.16 1.75
N ILE A 82 7.76 -1.03 1.42
CA ILE A 82 7.18 0.31 1.50
C ILE A 82 7.53 1.11 0.25
N HIS A 83 6.72 2.12 -0.08
CA HIS A 83 6.98 2.98 -1.23
C HIS A 83 8.22 3.86 -1.01
N THR A 84 9.12 3.90 -1.98
CA THR A 84 10.41 4.60 -1.89
C THR A 84 10.30 6.11 -1.72
N ILE A 85 9.14 6.70 -2.05
CA ILE A 85 8.88 8.12 -1.85
C ILE A 85 8.72 8.50 -0.36
N LEU A 86 8.34 7.56 0.50
CA LEU A 86 7.97 7.82 1.88
C LEU A 86 9.20 8.22 2.72
N ALA A 87 9.04 9.21 3.59
CA ALA A 87 10.07 9.60 4.56
C ALA A 87 10.01 8.73 5.84
N PHE A 88 8.81 8.25 6.19
CA PHE A 88 8.57 7.42 7.37
C PHE A 88 7.90 6.10 6.99
N CYS A 89 8.25 5.03 7.69
CA CYS A 89 7.65 3.72 7.46
C CYS A 89 6.24 3.66 8.08
N PRO A 90 5.19 3.32 7.32
CA PRO A 90 3.82 3.19 7.84
C PRO A 90 3.64 2.01 8.80
N PHE A 91 4.64 1.12 8.93
CA PHE A 91 4.57 -0.04 9.81
C PHE A 91 5.31 0.16 11.14
N CYS A 92 6.56 0.64 11.12
CA CYS A 92 7.35 0.86 12.35
C CYS A 92 7.46 2.33 12.76
N ARG A 93 6.98 3.28 11.95
CA ARG A 93 7.02 4.74 12.18
C ARG A 93 8.41 5.36 12.27
N GLN A 94 9.47 4.60 12.03
CA GLN A 94 10.83 5.13 11.94
C GLN A 94 11.07 5.81 10.58
N SER A 95 12.00 6.76 10.56
CA SER A 95 12.47 7.37 9.32
C SER A 95 13.19 6.33 8.44
N VAL A 96 12.91 6.39 7.15
CA VAL A 96 13.51 5.52 6.12
C VAL A 96 14.31 6.33 5.10
N LYS A 97 14.46 7.63 5.35
CA LYS A 97 15.32 8.56 4.62
C LYS A 97 16.11 9.37 5.61
N LYS A 98 17.27 9.86 5.18
CA LYS A 98 18.09 10.78 5.97
C LYS A 98 17.89 12.19 5.44
N GLU A 99 18.15 13.18 6.29
CA GLU A 99 18.28 14.57 5.87
C GLU A 99 19.75 14.99 5.89
N CYS A 100 20.14 15.84 4.96
CA CYS A 100 21.46 16.45 4.97
C CYS A 100 21.46 17.66 5.90
N LEU A 101 22.33 17.68 6.93
CA LEU A 101 22.42 18.79 7.89
C LEU A 101 23.15 20.02 7.34
N HIS A 102 23.59 19.98 6.08
CA HIS A 102 24.21 21.12 5.38
C HIS A 102 23.24 21.84 4.45
N CYS A 103 22.50 21.10 3.61
CA CYS A 103 21.57 21.68 2.63
C CYS A 103 20.09 21.35 2.89
N HIS A 104 19.79 20.59 3.94
CA HIS A 104 18.44 20.15 4.34
C HIS A 104 17.67 19.35 3.29
N ASP A 105 18.40 18.74 2.35
CA ASP A 105 17.79 17.87 1.34
C ASP A 105 17.59 16.44 1.86
N ILE A 106 16.60 15.74 1.32
CA ILE A 106 16.24 14.38 1.71
C ILE A 106 17.04 13.40 0.85
N VAL A 107 17.76 12.48 1.49
CA VAL A 107 18.60 11.49 0.82
C VAL A 107 18.16 10.06 1.16
N GLU A 108 18.51 9.14 0.28
CA GLU A 108 18.25 7.71 0.47
C GLU A 108 18.97 7.18 1.72
N TRP A 109 18.43 6.11 2.30
CA TRP A 109 18.94 5.56 3.55
C TRP A 109 20.37 5.04 3.43
N GLU A 110 20.67 4.40 2.31
CA GLU A 110 21.97 3.79 2.00
C GLU A 110 23.01 4.81 1.54
N ALA A 111 22.62 6.07 1.30
CA ALA A 111 23.55 7.10 0.86
C ALA A 111 24.55 7.46 1.97
N GLU A 112 25.85 7.44 1.64
CA GLU A 112 26.94 7.90 2.51
C GLU A 112 27.21 9.40 2.34
N ARG A 113 26.81 9.97 1.20
CA ARG A 113 27.07 11.38 0.83
C ARG A 113 25.83 11.97 0.15
N CYS A 114 25.56 13.24 0.42
CA CYS A 114 24.47 13.96 -0.23
C CYS A 114 24.76 14.13 -1.74
N PRO A 115 23.85 13.70 -2.64
CA PRO A 115 24.04 13.86 -4.10
C PRO A 115 23.98 15.31 -4.55
N HIS A 116 23.33 16.20 -3.77
CA HIS A 116 23.17 17.61 -4.13
C HIS A 116 24.36 18.49 -3.71
N CYS A 117 24.83 18.38 -2.46
CA CYS A 117 25.90 19.23 -1.92
C CYS A 117 27.25 18.51 -1.67
N GLY A 118 27.30 17.18 -1.76
CA GLY A 118 28.51 16.41 -1.51
C GLY A 118 28.93 16.29 -0.04
N SER A 119 28.16 16.83 0.91
CA SER A 119 28.46 16.68 2.34
C SER A 119 28.18 15.26 2.85
N THR A 120 28.95 14.81 3.83
CA THR A 120 28.75 13.53 4.56
C THR A 120 27.99 13.72 5.87
N ASN A 121 27.56 14.95 6.17
CA ASN A 121 26.86 15.29 7.40
C ASN A 121 25.36 15.00 7.23
N LEU A 122 25.01 13.73 7.33
CA LEU A 122 23.65 13.22 7.25
C LEU A 122 23.12 12.90 8.65
N THR A 123 21.82 13.03 8.88
CA THR A 123 21.23 12.60 10.15
C THR A 123 21.49 11.12 10.42
N LYS A 124 21.88 10.84 11.67
CA LYS A 124 22.05 9.49 12.18
C LYS A 124 20.69 8.96 12.64
N SER A 125 20.47 7.67 12.39
CA SER A 125 19.28 6.94 12.80
C SER A 125 19.20 6.75 14.30
#